data_AF-A0A954CL10-F1
#
_entry.id   AF-A0A954CL10-F1
#
_cell.length_a   1.000
_cell.length_b   1.000
_cell.length_c   1.000
_cell.angle_alpha   90.00
_cell.angle_beta   90.00
_cell.angle_gamma   90.00
#
_symmetry.space_group_name_H-M   'P 1'
#
loop_
_entity.id
_entity.type
_entity.pdbx_description
1 polymer ?
#
loop_
_entity_poly.entity_id
_entity_poly.type
_entity_poly.pdbx_seq_one_letter_code
_entity_poly.pdbx_strand_id
1 'polypeptide(L)'
;AFGHDAFQRALLPQLKATEARVRANAAKAMFTLGSPLALRILEAMGESRTIENRLSGVWALANLKKPETIQRAFDFAKYEKNNALQRRMLRFIDDAEDDIREAKFGSRPLRRVA
;
A
#
# COMPACT_ATOMS: atom_id res chain seq x y z
N ALA A 1 -12.77 -24.36 9.94
CA ALA A 1 -12.02 -23.22 9.38
C ALA A 1 -12.92 -21.99 9.41
N PHE A 2 -12.49 -20.89 9.99
CA PHE A 2 -13.24 -19.63 9.88
C PHE A 2 -13.19 -19.17 8.41
N GLY A 3 -14.34 -18.91 7.79
CA GLY A 3 -14.40 -18.40 6.41
C GLY A 3 -13.85 -16.99 6.29
N HIS A 4 -13.54 -16.54 5.06
CA HIS A 4 -13.05 -15.19 4.78
C HIS A 4 -13.96 -14.09 5.41
N ASP A 5 -15.25 -14.36 5.50
CA ASP A 5 -16.26 -13.48 6.11
C ASP A 5 -15.99 -13.15 7.58
N ALA A 6 -15.52 -14.13 8.37
CA ALA A 6 -15.22 -13.91 9.78
C ALA A 6 -14.02 -12.96 9.96
N PHE A 7 -13.00 -13.14 9.12
CA PHE A 7 -11.82 -12.25 9.11
C PHE A 7 -12.17 -10.85 8.60
N GLN A 8 -13.00 -10.73 7.56
CA GLN A 8 -13.47 -9.43 7.07
C GLN A 8 -14.28 -8.69 8.15
N ARG A 9 -15.15 -9.38 8.90
CA ARG A 9 -15.89 -8.76 10.02
C ARG A 9 -14.96 -8.25 11.11
N ALA A 10 -13.90 -8.96 11.45
CA ALA A 10 -12.92 -8.54 12.44
C ALA A 10 -12.14 -7.28 12.02
N LEU A 11 -12.01 -7.03 10.71
CA LEU A 11 -11.30 -5.86 10.17
C LEU A 11 -12.19 -4.60 10.09
N LEU A 12 -13.52 -4.73 10.10
CA LEU A 12 -14.43 -3.57 9.99
C LEU A 12 -14.21 -2.47 11.05
N PRO A 13 -14.00 -2.77 12.35
CA PRO A 13 -13.70 -1.75 13.33
C PRO A 13 -12.37 -1.04 13.06
N GLN A 14 -11.39 -1.76 12.51
CA GLN A 14 -10.05 -1.24 12.26
C GLN A 14 -10.03 -0.22 11.11
N LEU A 15 -10.99 -0.29 10.19
CA LEU A 15 -11.21 0.75 9.18
C LEU A 15 -11.62 2.10 9.77
N LYS A 16 -12.10 2.13 11.02
CA LYS A 16 -12.50 3.35 11.74
C LYS A 16 -11.49 3.78 12.81
N ALA A 17 -10.34 3.11 12.90
CA ALA A 17 -9.31 3.46 13.87
C ALA A 17 -8.82 4.90 13.67
N THR A 18 -8.41 5.58 14.73
CA THR A 18 -7.86 6.95 14.68
C THR A 18 -6.58 7.02 13.86
N GLU A 19 -5.73 6.00 13.99
CA GLU A 19 -4.43 5.91 13.33
C GLU A 19 -4.55 5.52 11.85
N ALA A 20 -4.01 6.37 10.95
CA ALA A 20 -4.05 6.11 9.51
C ALA A 20 -3.38 4.78 9.13
N ARG A 21 -2.28 4.42 9.78
CA ARG A 21 -1.58 3.14 9.55
C ARG A 21 -2.45 1.93 9.86
N VAL A 22 -3.27 2.00 10.91
CA VAL A 22 -4.19 0.91 11.28
C VAL A 22 -5.27 0.76 10.21
N ARG A 23 -5.87 1.87 9.76
CA ARG A 23 -6.87 1.86 8.68
C ARG A 23 -6.30 1.28 7.38
N ALA A 24 -5.10 1.69 6.98
CA ALA A 24 -4.44 1.20 5.77
C ALA A 24 -4.13 -0.31 5.85
N ASN A 25 -3.62 -0.78 6.99
CA ASN A 25 -3.38 -2.21 7.20
C ASN A 25 -4.66 -3.03 7.13
N ALA A 26 -5.75 -2.53 7.73
CA ALA A 26 -7.05 -3.19 7.67
C ALA A 26 -7.59 -3.27 6.24
N ALA A 27 -7.53 -2.17 5.48
CA ALA A 27 -7.94 -2.16 4.08
C ALA A 27 -7.05 -3.07 3.21
N LYS A 28 -5.72 -3.04 3.40
CA LYS A 28 -4.79 -3.97 2.72
C LYS A 28 -5.17 -5.43 2.98
N ALA A 29 -5.41 -5.80 4.24
CA ALA A 29 -5.81 -7.15 4.61
C ALA A 29 -7.17 -7.54 3.98
N MET A 30 -8.15 -6.63 3.99
CA MET A 30 -9.43 -6.85 3.32
C MET A 30 -9.27 -7.09 1.81
N PHE A 31 -8.37 -6.36 1.15
CA PHE A 31 -8.08 -6.56 -0.26
C PHE A 31 -7.49 -7.96 -0.52
N THR A 32 -6.53 -8.40 0.31
CA THR A 32 -5.97 -9.75 0.23
C THR A 32 -7.03 -10.84 0.44
N LEU A 33 -8.06 -10.56 1.26
CA LEU A 33 -9.21 -11.44 1.48
C LEU A 33 -10.30 -11.35 0.38
N GLY A 34 -10.04 -10.60 -0.71
CA GLY A 34 -10.95 -10.49 -1.85
C GLY A 34 -12.09 -9.49 -1.69
N SER A 35 -12.01 -8.57 -0.72
CA SER A 35 -13.02 -7.51 -0.58
C SER A 35 -12.94 -6.51 -1.74
N PRO A 36 -14.01 -6.33 -2.54
CA PRO A 36 -14.00 -5.42 -3.68
C PRO A 36 -13.96 -3.94 -3.27
N LEU A 37 -14.31 -3.61 -2.02
CA LEU A 37 -14.32 -2.24 -1.51
C LEU A 37 -12.95 -1.78 -1.01
N ALA A 38 -12.04 -2.72 -0.73
CA ALA A 38 -10.79 -2.42 -0.08
C ALA A 38 -9.87 -1.50 -0.91
N LEU A 39 -9.84 -1.69 -2.23
CA LEU A 39 -9.06 -0.82 -3.13
C LEU A 39 -9.54 0.63 -3.04
N ARG A 40 -10.86 0.86 -3.08
CA ARG A 40 -11.44 2.21 -2.99
C ARG A 40 -11.10 2.89 -1.68
N ILE A 41 -11.05 2.14 -0.57
CA ILE A 41 -10.64 2.70 0.73
C ILE A 41 -9.19 3.18 0.67
N LEU A 42 -8.29 2.36 0.10
CA LEU A 42 -6.89 2.74 -0.04
C LEU A 42 -6.69 3.94 -0.97
N GLU A 43 -7.43 4.01 -2.07
CA GLU A 43 -7.44 5.17 -2.98
C GLU A 43 -7.92 6.43 -2.26
N ALA A 44 -9.03 6.36 -1.51
CA ALA A 44 -9.53 7.49 -0.71
C ALA A 44 -8.52 7.96 0.35
N MET A 45 -7.70 7.05 0.91
CA MET A 45 -6.60 7.43 1.78
C MET A 45 -5.50 8.20 1.03
N GLY A 46 -5.17 7.77 -0.19
CA GLY A 46 -4.21 8.45 -1.09
C GLY A 46 -4.64 9.87 -1.48
N GLU A 47 -5.94 10.11 -1.62
CA GLU A 47 -6.54 11.42 -1.94
C GLU A 47 -6.70 12.36 -0.74
N SER A 48 -6.41 11.86 0.47
CA SER A 48 -6.72 12.58 1.70
C SER A 48 -5.92 13.88 1.87
N ARG A 49 -6.53 14.86 2.54
CA ARG A 49 -5.86 16.14 2.87
C ARG A 49 -4.73 15.97 3.89
N THR A 50 -4.80 14.96 4.75
CA THR A 50 -3.80 14.70 5.79
C THR A 50 -2.64 13.87 5.25
N ILE A 51 -1.41 14.24 5.59
CA ILE A 51 -0.18 13.57 5.13
C ILE A 51 -0.15 12.09 5.55
N GLU A 52 -0.60 11.78 6.76
CA GLU A 52 -0.58 10.45 7.36
C GLU A 52 -1.45 9.47 6.57
N ASN A 53 -2.63 9.91 6.12
CA ASN A 53 -3.48 9.11 5.26
C ASN A 53 -2.85 8.87 3.90
N ARG A 54 -2.30 9.91 3.26
CA ARG A 54 -1.68 9.75 1.94
C ARG A 54 -0.50 8.80 1.98
N LEU A 55 0.40 8.96 2.96
CA LEU A 55 1.51 8.03 3.19
C LEU A 55 1.02 6.60 3.38
N SER A 56 0.05 6.40 4.27
CA SER A 56 -0.42 5.06 4.64
C SER A 56 -1.15 4.39 3.48
N GLY A 57 -1.96 5.13 2.73
CA GLY A 57 -2.65 4.66 1.53
C GLY A 57 -1.68 4.25 0.44
N VAL A 58 -0.73 5.11 0.09
CA VAL A 58 0.29 4.80 -0.94
C VAL A 58 1.18 3.64 -0.53
N TRP A 59 1.64 3.60 0.73
CA TRP A 59 2.41 2.47 1.24
C TRP A 59 1.64 1.15 1.11
N ALA A 60 0.35 1.14 1.49
CA ALA A 60 -0.48 -0.06 1.42
C ALA A 60 -0.74 -0.51 -0.02
N LEU A 61 -1.03 0.42 -0.93
CA LEU A 61 -1.16 0.15 -2.36
C LEU A 61 0.11 -0.46 -2.95
N ALA A 62 1.29 0.11 -2.63
CA ALA A 62 2.56 -0.43 -3.07
C ALA A 62 2.80 -1.85 -2.50
N ASN A 63 2.52 -2.04 -1.21
CA ASN A 63 2.75 -3.30 -0.50
C ASN A 63 1.76 -4.42 -0.85
N LEU A 64 0.72 -4.16 -1.64
CA LEU A 64 -0.12 -5.19 -2.23
C LEU A 64 0.59 -5.92 -3.38
N LYS A 65 1.64 -5.32 -3.96
CA LYS A 65 2.53 -5.93 -4.95
C LYS A 65 1.80 -6.51 -6.17
N LYS A 66 0.68 -5.91 -6.55
CA LYS A 66 -0.05 -6.23 -7.78
C LYS A 66 0.13 -5.09 -8.79
N PRO A 67 0.23 -5.37 -10.10
CA PRO A 67 0.44 -4.34 -11.11
C PRO A 67 -0.53 -3.17 -10.99
N GLU A 68 -1.83 -3.45 -10.78
CA GLU A 68 -2.85 -2.41 -10.65
C GLU A 68 -2.67 -1.55 -9.39
N THR A 69 -2.19 -2.12 -8.28
CA THR A 69 -2.00 -1.38 -7.03
C THR A 69 -0.70 -0.58 -7.03
N ILE A 70 0.35 -1.10 -7.66
CA ILE A 70 1.59 -0.37 -7.92
C ILE A 70 1.31 0.86 -8.79
N GLN A 71 0.55 0.69 -9.87
CA GLN A 71 0.18 1.82 -10.74
C GLN A 71 -0.57 2.91 -9.97
N ARG A 72 -1.54 2.52 -9.12
CA ARG A 72 -2.25 3.49 -8.27
C ARG A 72 -1.33 4.20 -7.27
N ALA A 73 -0.42 3.47 -6.63
CA ALA A 73 0.57 4.08 -5.74
C ALA A 73 1.43 5.11 -6.49
N PHE A 74 1.86 4.78 -7.71
CA PHE A 74 2.64 5.67 -8.57
C PHE A 74 1.85 6.92 -8.98
N ASP A 75 0.59 6.79 -9.37
CA ASP A 75 -0.26 7.93 -9.72
C ASP A 75 -0.33 8.94 -8.56
N PHE A 76 -0.57 8.46 -7.33
CA PHE A 76 -0.58 9.34 -6.15
C PHE A 76 0.78 10.00 -5.89
N ALA A 77 1.88 9.26 -5.97
CA ALA A 77 3.22 9.81 -5.77
C ALA A 77 3.58 10.86 -6.82
N LYS A 78 3.24 10.60 -8.10
CA LYS A 78 3.51 11.48 -9.24
C LYS A 78 2.89 12.87 -9.08
N TYR A 79 1.66 12.94 -8.55
CA TYR A 79 0.93 14.20 -8.38
C TYR A 79 1.05 14.81 -6.98
N GLU A 80 1.82 14.21 -6.06
CA GLU A 80 2.10 14.77 -4.75
C GLU A 80 2.95 16.03 -4.85
N LYS A 81 2.44 17.14 -4.29
CA LYS A 81 3.10 18.46 -4.35
C LYS A 81 4.17 18.63 -3.29
N ASN A 82 4.08 17.91 -2.18
CA ASN A 82 5.09 17.93 -1.13
C ASN A 82 6.28 17.04 -1.54
N ASN A 83 7.39 17.65 -1.94
CA ASN A 83 8.59 16.95 -2.41
C ASN A 83 9.14 15.89 -1.43
N ALA A 84 9.10 16.16 -0.12
CA ALA A 84 9.59 15.20 0.87
C ALA A 84 8.68 13.97 0.93
N LEU A 85 7.37 14.21 0.85
CA LEU A 85 6.34 13.18 0.83
C LEU A 85 6.38 12.37 -0.46
N GLN A 86 6.47 13.02 -1.61
CA GLN A 86 6.64 12.39 -2.92
C GLN A 86 7.84 11.44 -2.92
N ARG A 87 9.01 11.91 -2.49
CA ARG A 87 10.21 11.06 -2.40
C ARG A 87 10.00 9.86 -1.48
N ARG A 88 9.26 10.02 -0.38
CA ARG A 88 8.96 8.91 0.53
C ARG A 88 8.03 7.90 -0.12
N MET A 89 7.00 8.36 -0.83
CA MET A 89 6.06 7.53 -1.57
C MET A 89 6.75 6.73 -2.68
N LEU A 90 7.61 7.38 -3.47
CA LEU A 90 8.39 6.70 -4.51
C LEU A 90 9.28 5.59 -3.94
N ARG A 91 9.91 5.81 -2.78
CA ARG A 91 10.66 4.73 -2.10
C ARG A 91 9.80 3.51 -1.75
N PHE A 92 8.53 3.70 -1.34
CA PHE A 92 7.65 2.56 -1.08
C PHE A 92 7.37 1.74 -2.33
N ILE A 93 7.31 2.42 -3.49
CA ILE A 93 7.08 1.79 -4.79
C ILE A 93 8.34 1.05 -5.22
N ASP A 94 9.51 1.70 -5.16
CA ASP A 94 10.80 1.09 -5.47
C ASP A 94 11.04 -0.16 -4.61
N ASP A 95 10.81 -0.08 -3.30
CA ASP A 95 10.94 -1.22 -2.37
C ASP A 95 10.00 -2.37 -2.77
N ALA A 96 8.75 -2.06 -3.14
CA ALA A 96 7.78 -3.08 -3.55
C ALA A 96 8.14 -3.72 -4.90
N GLU A 97 8.66 -2.94 -5.86
CA GLU A 97 9.13 -3.44 -7.14
C GLU A 97 10.39 -4.29 -6.99
N ASP A 98 11.32 -3.90 -6.11
CA ASP A 98 12.49 -4.70 -5.81
C ASP A 98 12.11 -6.04 -5.15
N ASP A 99 11.15 -6.05 -4.24
CA ASP A 99 10.60 -7.27 -3.67
C ASP A 99 9.94 -8.18 -4.73
N ILE A 100 9.17 -7.61 -5.66
CA ILE A 100 8.54 -8.36 -6.78
C ILE A 100 9.62 -8.97 -7.67
N ARG A 101 10.63 -8.16 -8.02
CA ARG A 101 11.75 -8.58 -8.85
C ARG A 101 12.54 -9.69 -8.17
N GLU A 102 12.83 -9.55 -6.87
CA GLU A 102 13.54 -10.56 -6.09
C GLU A 102 12.76 -11.86 -6.00
N ALA A 103 11.45 -11.80 -5.75
CA ALA A 103 10.61 -13.00 -5.75
C ALA A 103 10.58 -13.72 -7.12
N LYS A 104 10.71 -12.97 -8.23
CA LYS A 104 10.64 -13.53 -9.59
C LYS A 104 11.99 -14.00 -10.14
N PHE A 105 13.07 -13.31 -9.78
CA PHE A 105 14.38 -13.48 -10.42
C PHE A 105 15.55 -13.68 -9.44
N GLY A 106 15.29 -13.65 -8.13
CA GLY A 106 16.32 -13.71 -7.09
C GLY A 106 16.94 -12.35 -6.74
N SER A 107 17.75 -12.34 -5.68
CA SER A 107 18.39 -11.13 -5.17
C SER A 107 19.32 -10.51 -6.21
N ARG A 108 19.39 -9.17 -6.24
CA ARG A 108 20.39 -8.47 -7.07
C ARG A 108 21.79 -8.90 -6.58
N PRO A 109 22.72 -9.26 -7.48
CA PRO A 109 24.12 -9.34 -7.08
C PRO A 109 24.51 -7.99 -6.51
N LEU A 110 25.12 -7.99 -5.31
CA LEU A 110 25.66 -6.75 -4.73
C LEU A 110 26.56 -6.13 -5.79
N ARG A 111 26.27 -4.89 -6.21
CA ARG A 111 27.22 -4.12 -7.01
C ARG A 111 28.49 -4.07 -6.18
N ARG A 112 29.54 -4.76 -6.63
CA ARG A 112 30.90 -4.48 -6.14
C ARG A 112 31.14 -3.02 -6.49
N VAL A 113 31.08 -2.17 -5.49
CA VAL A 113 31.60 -0.82 -5.60
C VAL A 113 33.11 -1.02 -5.70
N ALA A 114 33.65 -0.77 -6.89
CA ALA A 114 35.09 -0.69 -7.12
C ALA A 114 35.61 0.65 -6.60
#